data_AF-A0A7C6B9Y5-F1
#
_entry.id   AF-A0A7C6B9Y5-F1
#
_cell.length_a   1.000
_cell.length_b   1.000
_cell.length_c   1.000
_cell.angle_alpha   90.00
_cell.angle_beta   90.00
_cell.angle_gamma   90.00
#
_symmetry.space_group_name_H-M   'P 1'
#
loop_
_entity.id
_entity.type
_entity.pdbx_description
1 polymer ?
#
loop_
_entity_poly.entity_id
_entity_poly.type
_entity_poly.pdbx_seq_one_letter_code
_entity_poly.pdbx_strand_id
1 'polypeptide(L)'
;MVIKMWRNISKNTIIIIVALVLLVLILFFSNITNKAEILNRADALAKMRQDGVEKLYLKEPYLYFTVEDQEYKIAKDALSKDEIYGSAKVEYEEVSNTFMDTAILILLLISIVYLIYTVRAMRKKQDEQVSQEVFQKEEHNVERHYIQAQHSEVNFSDVAGVNEAKEELKEIIDFLKNPMKYKEFDISLPKGVLLVGPPGVGKTLIAKAVAGEANVPFFYQSAASFVQIYVGMGAKRVSELFTRAKETAPSIIFIDEIDAVGKSRGGQNNEEREATLNQLLTEMDGFEESSGVMVIAATNKIEVLDDALLRAGRFDRRVHIGLPDFN
;
A
#
# COMPACT_ATOMS: atom_id res chain seq x y z
N MET A 1 32.17 16.57 -18.74
CA MET A 1 30.78 17.04 -18.97
C MET A 1 29.81 15.88 -19.22
N VAL A 2 30.22 14.81 -19.92
CA VAL A 2 29.37 13.63 -20.26
C VAL A 2 28.87 12.84 -19.02
N ILE A 3 29.68 12.69 -17.97
CA ILE A 3 29.32 11.88 -16.78
C ILE A 3 28.18 12.50 -15.96
N LYS A 4 28.00 13.83 -16.00
CA LYS A 4 26.94 14.52 -15.24
C LYS A 4 25.57 14.43 -15.92
N MET A 5 25.54 14.19 -17.24
CA MET A 5 24.32 14.11 -18.03
C MET A 5 23.58 12.77 -17.85
N TRP A 6 24.29 11.73 -17.41
CA TRP A 6 23.75 10.39 -17.17
C TRP A 6 23.01 10.25 -15.83
N ARG A 7 23.11 11.24 -14.94
CA ARG A 7 22.55 11.13 -13.58
C ARG A 7 21.04 11.39 -13.51
N ASN A 8 20.43 11.90 -14.58
CA ASN A 8 19.01 12.26 -14.61
C ASN A 8 18.18 11.45 -15.62
N ILE A 9 18.77 10.39 -16.17
CA ILE A 9 18.09 9.52 -17.13
C ILE A 9 17.39 8.43 -16.30
N SER A 10 16.07 8.36 -16.39
CA SER A 10 15.31 7.33 -15.69
C SER A 10 15.77 5.95 -16.17
N LYS A 11 15.71 4.94 -15.30
CA LYS A 11 16.20 3.59 -15.64
C LYS A 11 15.56 3.06 -16.93
N ASN A 12 14.35 3.51 -17.25
CA ASN A 12 13.62 3.15 -18.46
C ASN A 12 14.25 3.74 -19.73
N THR A 13 14.78 4.96 -19.70
CA THR A 13 15.43 5.55 -20.87
C THR A 13 16.77 4.89 -21.19
N ILE A 14 17.52 4.42 -20.18
CA ILE A 14 18.75 3.66 -20.40
C ILE A 14 18.42 2.33 -21.10
N ILE A 15 17.34 1.65 -20.70
CA ILE A 15 16.89 0.40 -21.34
C ILE A 15 16.51 0.63 -22.80
N ILE A 16 15.77 1.71 -23.10
CA ILE A 16 15.40 2.07 -24.48
C ILE A 16 16.65 2.33 -25.34
N ILE A 17 17.63 3.07 -24.81
CA ILE A 17 18.87 3.38 -25.53
C ILE A 17 19.66 2.11 -25.83
N VAL A 18 19.80 1.19 -24.86
CA VAL A 18 20.52 -0.08 -25.07
C VAL A 18 19.84 -0.95 -26.12
N ALA A 19 18.51 -1.06 -26.09
CA ALA A 19 17.76 -1.83 -27.09
C ALA A 19 17.92 -1.24 -28.51
N LEU A 20 17.93 0.09 -28.64
CA LEU A 20 18.11 0.80 -29.91
C LEU A 20 19.52 0.58 -30.48
N VAL A 21 20.55 0.61 -29.63
CA VAL A 21 21.95 0.34 -30.03
C VAL A 21 22.11 -1.10 -30.51
N LEU A 22 21.47 -2.06 -29.85
CA LEU A 22 21.52 -3.48 -30.21
C LEU A 22 20.81 -3.76 -31.54
N LEU A 23 19.67 -3.10 -31.79
CA LEU A 23 18.97 -3.14 -33.08
C LEU A 23 19.84 -2.59 -34.22
N VAL A 24 20.49 -1.44 -33.98
CA VAL A 24 21.40 -0.82 -34.96
C VAL A 24 22.60 -1.73 -35.25
N LEU A 25 23.16 -2.40 -34.24
CA LEU A 25 24.23 -3.38 -34.43
C LEU A 25 23.79 -4.59 -35.25
N ILE A 26 22.58 -5.11 -35.03
CA ILE A 26 22.01 -6.22 -35.81
C ILE A 26 21.81 -5.80 -37.28
N LEU A 27 21.24 -4.61 -37.51
CA LEU A 27 21.06 -4.07 -38.86
C LEU A 27 22.41 -3.80 -39.55
N PHE A 28 23.41 -3.32 -38.80
CA PHE A 28 24.75 -3.10 -39.30
C PHE A 28 25.43 -4.42 -39.69
N PHE A 29 25.31 -5.45 -38.86
CA PHE A 29 25.86 -6.78 -39.13
C PHE A 29 25.17 -7.47 -40.31
N SER A 30 23.84 -7.28 -40.44
CA SER A 30 23.07 -7.74 -41.60
C SER A 30 23.52 -7.09 -42.91
N ASN A 31 24.14 -5.91 -42.87
CA ASN A 31 24.56 -5.19 -44.06
C ASN A 31 26.00 -5.55 -44.50
N ILE A 32 26.73 -6.33 -43.70
CA ILE A 32 28.12 -6.74 -44.01
C ILE A 32 28.15 -8.02 -44.86
N THR A 33 27.04 -8.76 -44.98
CA THR A 33 27.01 -10.13 -45.54
C THR A 33 26.85 -10.26 -47.06
N ASN A 34 26.95 -9.20 -47.88
CA ASN A 34 26.97 -9.37 -49.34
C ASN A 34 27.78 -8.29 -50.06
N LYS A 35 29.04 -8.61 -50.40
CA LYS A 35 29.93 -7.75 -51.21
C LYS A 35 30.21 -8.27 -52.63
N ALA A 36 29.73 -9.46 -53.00
CA ALA A 36 30.00 -10.03 -54.32
C ALA A 36 29.26 -9.27 -55.45
N GLU A 37 30.02 -8.88 -56.47
CA GLU A 37 29.53 -8.18 -57.67
C GLU A 37 28.80 -9.16 -58.60
N ILE A 38 27.65 -8.73 -59.15
CA ILE A 38 26.84 -9.56 -60.06
C ILE A 38 27.38 -9.40 -61.48
N LEU A 39 27.74 -10.51 -62.12
CA LEU A 39 28.20 -10.54 -63.50
C LEU A 39 27.17 -11.17 -64.44
N ASN A 40 27.17 -10.71 -65.69
CA ASN A 40 26.46 -11.34 -66.79
C ASN A 40 27.22 -12.57 -67.29
N ARG A 41 26.53 -13.47 -68.01
CA ARG A 41 27.09 -14.73 -68.51
C ARG A 41 28.39 -14.53 -69.32
N ALA A 42 28.41 -13.55 -70.22
CA ALA A 42 29.57 -13.29 -71.07
C ALA A 42 30.80 -12.87 -70.26
N ASP A 43 30.60 -11.95 -69.31
CA ASP A 43 31.68 -11.38 -68.49
C ASP A 43 32.20 -12.39 -67.45
N ALA A 44 31.31 -13.21 -66.88
CA ALA A 44 31.69 -14.28 -65.97
C ALA A 44 32.53 -15.35 -66.68
N LEU A 45 32.11 -15.81 -67.87
CA LEU A 45 32.88 -16.80 -68.64
C LEU A 45 34.23 -16.25 -69.12
N ALA A 46 34.30 -14.96 -69.44
CA ALA A 46 35.56 -14.31 -69.79
C ALA A 46 36.54 -14.34 -68.60
N LYS A 47 36.10 -13.90 -67.41
CA LYS A 47 36.93 -13.91 -66.19
C LYS A 47 37.33 -15.33 -65.75
N MET A 48 36.44 -16.31 -65.88
CA MET A 48 36.74 -17.71 -65.52
C MET A 48 37.74 -18.38 -66.47
N ARG A 49 37.81 -17.96 -67.74
CA ARG A 49 38.73 -18.52 -68.75
C ARG A 49 40.09 -17.83 -68.80
N GLN A 50 40.15 -16.55 -68.46
CA GLN A 50 41.36 -15.74 -68.60
C GLN A 50 42.34 -15.96 -67.45
N ASP A 51 41.84 -15.98 -66.20
CA ASP A 51 42.71 -15.89 -65.01
C ASP A 51 42.69 -17.17 -64.16
N GLY A 52 41.83 -18.14 -64.49
CA GLY A 52 41.67 -19.40 -63.76
C GLY A 52 40.92 -19.21 -62.43
N VAL A 53 39.99 -20.11 -62.14
CA VAL A 53 39.16 -19.99 -60.92
C VAL A 53 39.89 -20.60 -59.73
N GLU A 54 40.14 -19.81 -58.69
CA GLU A 54 40.83 -20.27 -57.47
C GLU A 54 39.90 -21.05 -56.54
N LYS A 55 38.66 -20.58 -56.39
CA LYS A 55 37.61 -21.20 -55.58
C LYS A 55 36.27 -21.03 -56.25
N LEU A 56 35.46 -22.10 -56.23
CA LEU A 56 34.13 -22.11 -56.82
C LEU A 56 33.18 -22.84 -55.87
N TYR A 57 32.19 -22.12 -55.36
CA TYR A 57 31.21 -22.66 -54.42
C TYR A 57 29.78 -22.23 -54.79
N LEU A 58 28.83 -23.13 -54.53
CA LEU A 58 27.44 -22.93 -54.92
C LEU A 58 26.60 -22.50 -53.70
N LYS A 59 25.95 -21.33 -53.79
CA LYS A 59 25.01 -20.82 -52.79
C LYS A 59 23.74 -20.34 -53.50
N GLU A 60 22.76 -21.25 -53.60
CA GLU A 60 21.58 -21.04 -54.44
C GLU A 60 20.84 -19.72 -54.12
N PRO A 61 20.39 -18.98 -55.15
CA PRO A 61 20.37 -19.34 -56.58
C PRO A 61 21.65 -18.94 -57.36
N TYR A 62 22.72 -18.52 -56.68
CA TYR A 62 23.92 -18.00 -57.31
C TYR A 62 25.12 -18.97 -57.19
N LEU A 63 25.96 -18.96 -58.21
CA LEU A 63 27.30 -19.53 -58.18
C LEU A 63 28.28 -18.42 -57.82
N TYR A 64 29.12 -18.67 -56.82
CA TYR A 64 30.16 -17.76 -56.38
C TYR A 64 31.53 -18.29 -56.83
N PHE A 65 32.38 -17.39 -57.29
CA PHE A 65 33.74 -17.74 -57.68
C PHE A 65 34.73 -16.61 -57.37
N THR A 66 35.98 -16.99 -57.08
CA THR A 66 37.06 -16.05 -56.75
C THR A 66 38.12 -16.05 -57.86
N VAL A 67 38.49 -14.85 -58.30
CA VAL A 67 39.55 -14.60 -59.29
C VAL A 67 40.37 -13.41 -58.79
N GLU A 68 41.69 -13.55 -58.69
CA GLU A 68 42.61 -12.49 -58.24
C GLU A 68 42.17 -11.83 -56.91
N ASP A 69 41.85 -12.63 -55.88
CA ASP A 69 41.34 -12.17 -54.57
C ASP A 69 40.00 -11.37 -54.62
N GLN A 70 39.30 -11.35 -55.75
CA GLN A 70 37.98 -10.72 -55.88
C GLN A 70 36.86 -11.76 -56.04
N GLU A 71 35.75 -11.54 -55.32
CA GLU A 71 34.61 -12.45 -55.27
C GLU A 71 33.46 -11.96 -56.17
N TYR A 72 32.99 -12.88 -57.01
CA TYR A 72 32.00 -12.65 -58.03
C TYR A 72 30.83 -13.61 -57.89
N LYS A 73 29.62 -13.18 -58.27
CA LYS A 73 28.43 -14.05 -58.29
C LYS A 73 27.68 -13.98 -59.61
N ILE A 74 27.18 -15.13 -60.06
CA ILE A 74 26.36 -15.29 -61.27
C ILE A 74 25.19 -16.23 -60.99
N ALA A 75 24.04 -16.05 -61.64
CA ALA A 75 22.92 -16.98 -61.50
C ALA A 75 23.33 -18.40 -61.95
N LYS A 76 23.08 -19.41 -61.12
CA LYS A 76 23.40 -20.82 -61.42
C LYS A 76 22.79 -21.26 -62.77
N ASP A 77 21.54 -20.87 -63.01
CA ASP A 77 20.79 -21.23 -64.22
C ASP A 77 21.30 -20.54 -65.50
N ALA A 78 22.18 -19.54 -65.37
CA ALA A 78 22.77 -18.87 -66.53
C ALA A 78 23.97 -19.64 -67.13
N LEU A 79 24.46 -20.68 -66.45
CA LEU A 79 25.59 -21.51 -66.87
C LEU A 79 25.15 -22.97 -67.08
N SER A 80 25.68 -23.61 -68.11
CA SER A 80 25.40 -25.03 -68.36
C SER A 80 26.22 -25.95 -67.44
N LYS A 81 25.74 -27.17 -67.20
CA LYS A 81 26.42 -28.13 -66.29
C LYS A 81 27.86 -28.41 -66.72
N ASP A 82 28.11 -28.52 -68.01
CA ASP A 82 29.46 -28.77 -68.55
C ASP A 82 30.40 -27.57 -68.33
N GLU A 83 29.88 -26.34 -68.34
CA GLU A 83 30.62 -25.12 -68.04
C GLU A 83 30.97 -24.98 -66.54
N ILE A 84 30.14 -25.55 -65.64
CA ILE A 84 30.34 -25.47 -64.19
C ILE A 84 31.33 -26.54 -63.69
N TYR A 85 31.20 -27.78 -64.19
CA TYR A 85 32.02 -28.92 -63.74
C TYR A 85 33.31 -29.12 -64.54
N GLY A 86 33.47 -28.41 -65.66
CA GLY A 86 34.66 -28.49 -66.51
C GLY A 86 35.86 -27.65 -66.04
N SER A 87 35.65 -26.61 -65.22
CA SER A 87 36.68 -25.61 -64.89
C SER A 87 37.30 -25.73 -63.50
N ALA A 88 36.70 -26.45 -62.54
CA ALA A 88 37.28 -26.71 -61.21
C ALA A 88 36.46 -27.74 -60.41
N LYS A 89 37.01 -28.24 -59.29
CA LYS A 89 36.22 -28.99 -58.28
C LYS A 89 35.26 -28.02 -57.59
N VAL A 90 33.97 -28.31 -57.67
CA VAL A 90 32.91 -27.50 -57.04
C VAL A 90 32.68 -27.99 -55.61
N GLU A 91 32.87 -27.12 -54.63
CA GLU A 91 32.47 -27.40 -53.24
C GLU A 91 31.06 -26.86 -52.99
N TYR A 92 30.22 -27.67 -52.36
CA TYR A 92 28.86 -27.27 -51.99
C TYR A 92 28.90 -26.72 -50.57
N GLU A 93 28.66 -25.41 -50.41
CA GLU A 93 28.58 -24.77 -49.11
C GLU A 93 27.12 -24.49 -48.78
N GLU A 94 26.54 -25.35 -47.96
CA GLU A 94 25.17 -25.17 -47.48
C GLU A 94 25.15 -24.02 -46.48
N VAL A 95 24.85 -22.81 -46.95
CA VAL A 95 24.76 -21.63 -46.06
C VAL A 95 23.49 -21.72 -45.24
N SER A 96 23.57 -22.50 -44.17
CA SER A 96 22.54 -22.51 -43.15
C SER A 96 22.78 -21.32 -42.23
N ASN A 97 21.96 -20.28 -42.38
CA ASN A 97 21.90 -19.17 -41.42
C ASN A 97 21.36 -19.62 -40.05
N THR A 98 21.07 -20.92 -39.88
CA THR A 98 20.53 -21.56 -38.67
C THR A 98 21.35 -21.22 -37.43
N PHE A 99 22.67 -21.12 -37.51
CA PHE A 99 23.48 -20.74 -36.35
C PHE A 99 23.24 -19.29 -35.93
N MET A 100 23.16 -18.37 -36.89
CA MET A 100 22.87 -16.96 -36.61
C MET A 100 21.43 -16.78 -36.13
N ASP A 101 20.47 -17.48 -36.73
CA ASP A 101 19.06 -17.42 -36.34
C ASP A 101 18.84 -17.97 -34.93
N THR A 102 19.53 -19.06 -34.57
CA THR A 102 19.48 -19.62 -33.20
C THR A 102 20.16 -18.72 -32.18
N ALA A 103 21.28 -18.08 -32.53
CA ALA A 103 21.95 -17.11 -31.65
C ALA A 103 21.06 -15.88 -31.38
N ILE A 104 20.37 -15.38 -32.40
CA ILE A 104 19.41 -14.27 -32.28
C ILE A 104 18.23 -14.68 -31.39
N LEU A 105 17.68 -15.88 -31.56
CA LEU A 105 16.59 -16.40 -30.73
C LEU A 105 16.99 -16.51 -29.25
N ILE A 106 18.21 -16.99 -28.96
CA ILE A 106 18.74 -17.10 -27.59
C ILE A 106 18.90 -15.72 -26.94
N LEU A 107 19.45 -14.75 -27.67
CA LEU A 107 19.58 -13.37 -27.18
C LEU A 107 18.22 -12.73 -26.89
N LEU A 108 17.22 -12.98 -27.75
CA LEU A 108 15.86 -12.50 -27.55
C LEU A 108 15.25 -13.10 -26.27
N LEU A 109 15.41 -14.41 -26.04
CA LEU A 109 14.94 -15.07 -24.81
C LEU A 109 15.61 -14.51 -23.55
N ILE A 110 16.92 -14.29 -23.56
CA ILE A 110 17.66 -13.70 -22.42
C ILE A 110 17.14 -12.28 -22.13
N SER A 111 16.86 -11.49 -23.17
CA SER A 111 16.33 -10.14 -23.02
C SER A 111 14.92 -10.12 -22.39
N ILE A 112 14.06 -11.09 -22.73
CA ILE A 112 12.72 -11.24 -22.15
C ILE A 112 12.82 -11.62 -20.66
N VAL A 113 13.69 -12.58 -20.31
CA VAL A 113 13.89 -13.00 -18.91
C VAL A 113 14.42 -11.84 -18.07
N TYR A 114 15.37 -11.07 -18.61
CA TYR A 114 15.89 -9.87 -17.95
C TYR A 114 14.82 -8.79 -17.77
N LEU A 115 13.97 -8.57 -18.78
CA LEU A 115 12.83 -7.65 -18.68
C LEU A 115 11.87 -8.08 -17.56
N ILE A 116 11.49 -9.36 -17.49
CA ILE A 116 10.62 -9.90 -16.44
C ILE A 116 11.26 -9.72 -15.04
N TYR A 117 12.56 -9.97 -14.93
CA TYR A 117 13.32 -9.75 -13.68
C TYR A 117 13.27 -8.29 -13.24
N THR A 118 13.52 -7.34 -14.16
CA THR A 118 13.51 -5.90 -13.84
C THR A 118 12.10 -5.40 -13.47
N VAL A 119 11.05 -5.86 -14.15
CA VAL A 119 9.65 -5.53 -13.80
C VAL A 119 9.28 -6.07 -12.41
N ARG A 120 9.66 -7.31 -12.08
CA ARG A 120 9.44 -7.87 -10.74
C ARG A 120 10.21 -7.11 -9.64
N ALA A 121 11.46 -6.72 -9.93
CA ALA A 121 12.26 -5.93 -9.00
C ALA A 121 11.72 -4.51 -8.79
N MET A 122 11.07 -3.91 -9.80
CA MET A 122 10.42 -2.60 -9.68
C MET A 122 9.12 -2.68 -8.86
N ARG A 123 8.30 -3.72 -9.04
CA ARG A 123 7.06 -3.90 -8.25
C ARG A 123 7.33 -3.99 -6.75
N LYS A 124 8.36 -4.75 -6.34
CA LYS A 124 8.78 -4.84 -4.93
C LYS A 124 9.14 -3.48 -4.32
N LYS A 125 9.85 -2.63 -5.07
CA LYS A 125 10.26 -1.31 -4.58
C LYS A 125 9.11 -0.31 -4.53
N GLN A 126 8.16 -0.42 -5.46
CA GLN A 126 6.98 0.43 -5.48
C GLN A 126 6.02 0.09 -4.33
N ASP A 127 5.82 -1.19 -4.01
CA ASP A 127 4.97 -1.59 -2.88
C ASP A 127 5.58 -1.18 -1.52
N GLU A 128 6.91 -1.25 -1.38
CA GLU A 128 7.62 -0.75 -0.18
C GLU A 128 7.57 0.78 -0.05
N GLN A 129 7.76 1.53 -1.14
CA GLN A 129 7.70 2.99 -1.13
C GLN A 129 6.28 3.53 -0.94
N VAL A 130 5.28 2.93 -1.59
CA VAL A 130 3.86 3.31 -1.39
C VAL A 130 3.43 3.01 0.04
N SER A 131 3.85 1.88 0.61
CA SER A 131 3.58 1.60 2.02
C SER A 131 4.18 2.68 2.92
N GLN A 132 5.47 3.02 2.76
CA GLN A 132 6.13 4.04 3.59
C GLN A 132 5.57 5.45 3.41
N GLU A 133 5.21 5.85 2.18
CA GLU A 133 4.61 7.17 1.93
C GLU A 133 3.19 7.29 2.49
N VAL A 134 2.36 6.24 2.43
CA VAL A 134 1.02 6.26 3.04
C VAL A 134 1.13 6.22 4.57
N PHE A 135 2.06 5.43 5.14
CA PHE A 135 2.36 5.44 6.58
C PHE A 135 2.79 6.84 7.06
N GLN A 136 3.76 7.51 6.40
CA GLN A 136 4.19 8.86 6.79
C GLN A 136 3.09 9.92 6.62
N LYS A 137 2.26 9.78 5.59
CA LYS A 137 1.17 10.74 5.32
C LYS A 137 0.02 10.57 6.32
N GLU A 138 -0.22 9.35 6.81
CA GLU A 138 -1.12 9.14 7.94
C GLU A 138 -0.52 9.60 9.26
N GLU A 139 0.76 9.34 9.54
CA GLU A 139 1.45 9.82 10.75
C GLU A 139 1.40 11.36 10.85
N HIS A 140 1.65 12.07 9.74
CA HIS A 140 1.54 13.53 9.70
C HIS A 140 0.09 14.08 9.72
N ASN A 141 -0.91 13.29 9.34
CA ASN A 141 -2.32 13.67 9.51
C ASN A 141 -2.86 13.34 10.90
N VAL A 142 -2.29 12.33 11.57
CA VAL A 142 -2.57 11.96 12.95
C VAL A 142 -2.05 13.03 13.90
N GLU A 143 -0.87 13.62 13.63
CA GLU A 143 -0.37 14.79 14.37
C GLU A 143 -1.32 15.99 14.35
N ARG A 144 -2.21 16.13 13.34
CA ARG A 144 -3.14 17.28 13.28
C ARG A 144 -4.48 17.06 14.00
N HIS A 145 -4.83 15.83 14.37
CA HIS A 145 -5.97 15.59 15.26
C HIS A 145 -5.46 15.53 16.70
N TYR A 146 -4.97 16.67 17.20
CA TYR A 146 -4.66 16.79 18.62
C TYR A 146 -5.95 16.50 19.42
N ILE A 147 -5.90 15.49 20.28
CA ILE A 147 -6.93 15.23 21.27
C ILE A 147 -6.95 16.45 22.18
N GLN A 148 -7.96 17.30 22.03
CA GLN A 148 -8.12 18.54 22.76
C GLN A 148 -9.30 18.43 23.71
N ALA A 149 -9.09 18.92 24.94
CA ALA A 149 -10.16 19.16 25.88
C ALA A 149 -11.11 20.21 25.30
N GLN A 150 -12.40 19.90 25.32
CA GLN A 150 -13.47 20.83 24.99
C GLN A 150 -14.15 21.29 26.29
N HIS A 151 -14.71 22.48 26.28
CA HIS A 151 -15.64 22.91 27.33
C HIS A 151 -17.06 22.78 26.78
N SER A 152 -17.93 22.11 27.55
CA SER A 152 -19.35 22.02 27.22
C SER A 152 -20.09 23.20 27.85
N GLU A 153 -20.85 23.93 27.04
CA GLU A 153 -21.77 24.98 27.51
C GLU A 153 -23.18 24.44 27.80
N VAL A 154 -23.41 23.14 27.56
CA VAL A 154 -24.72 22.48 27.72
C VAL A 154 -24.90 22.05 29.16
N ASN A 155 -26.06 22.34 29.75
CA ASN A 155 -26.47 21.86 31.07
C ASN A 155 -27.69 20.94 31.00
N PHE A 156 -28.07 20.31 32.11
CA PHE A 156 -29.29 19.46 32.13
C PHE A 156 -30.58 20.27 31.92
N SER A 157 -30.55 21.59 32.14
CA SER A 157 -31.67 22.48 31.78
C SER A 157 -31.95 22.52 30.28
N ASP A 158 -30.94 22.24 29.46
CA ASP A 158 -31.00 22.34 28.00
C ASP A 158 -31.41 21.01 27.35
N VAL A 159 -31.56 19.95 28.15
CA VAL A 159 -31.92 18.61 27.71
C VAL A 159 -33.29 18.23 28.29
N ALA A 160 -34.29 18.10 27.44
CA ALA A 160 -35.65 17.72 27.84
C ALA A 160 -35.80 16.19 27.98
N GLY A 161 -36.68 15.73 28.88
CA GLY A 161 -37.09 14.33 28.97
C GLY A 161 -36.00 13.36 29.47
N VAL A 162 -35.08 13.82 30.31
CA VAL A 162 -33.94 13.02 30.82
C VAL A 162 -33.88 12.97 32.35
N ASN A 163 -35.03 13.02 33.03
CA ASN A 163 -35.09 13.10 34.48
C ASN A 163 -34.47 11.87 35.16
N GLU A 164 -34.73 10.68 34.64
CA GLU A 164 -34.20 9.41 35.15
C GLU A 164 -32.67 9.36 35.00
N ALA A 165 -32.18 9.75 33.82
CA ALA A 165 -30.74 9.82 33.56
C ALA A 165 -30.06 10.88 34.45
N LYS A 166 -30.72 12.01 34.69
CA LYS A 166 -30.22 13.07 35.57
C LYS A 166 -30.10 12.59 37.01
N GLU A 167 -31.06 11.82 37.52
CA GLU A 167 -30.99 11.25 38.87
C GLU A 167 -29.84 10.25 39.01
N GLU A 168 -29.68 9.33 38.06
CA GLU A 168 -28.59 8.34 38.04
C GLU A 168 -27.20 8.98 37.95
N LEU A 169 -27.09 10.10 37.22
CA LEU A 169 -25.82 10.79 36.97
C LEU A 169 -25.51 11.87 38.03
N LYS A 170 -26.47 12.22 38.89
CA LYS A 170 -26.33 13.30 39.89
C LYS A 170 -25.15 13.08 40.83
N GLU A 171 -24.97 11.83 41.28
CA GLU A 171 -23.87 11.43 42.15
C GLU A 171 -22.51 11.66 41.48
N ILE A 172 -22.39 11.28 40.21
CA ILE A 172 -21.17 11.46 39.41
C ILE A 172 -20.85 12.93 39.22
N ILE A 173 -21.86 13.76 38.98
CA ILE A 173 -21.69 15.22 38.85
C ILE A 173 -21.20 15.82 40.17
N ASP A 174 -21.78 15.45 41.32
CA ASP A 174 -21.33 15.95 42.63
C ASP A 174 -19.89 15.52 42.93
N PHE A 175 -19.54 14.28 42.59
CA PHE A 175 -18.17 13.80 42.74
C PHE A 175 -17.17 14.60 41.91
N LEU A 176 -17.47 14.84 40.63
CA LEU A 176 -16.58 15.58 39.74
C LEU A 176 -16.43 17.06 40.16
N LYS A 177 -17.49 17.67 40.73
CA LYS A 177 -17.44 19.01 41.32
C LYS A 177 -16.64 19.07 42.61
N ASN A 178 -16.82 18.07 43.47
CA ASN A 178 -16.33 18.06 44.85
C ASN A 178 -15.50 16.81 45.16
N PRO A 179 -14.41 16.51 44.41
CA PRO A 179 -13.68 15.24 44.55
C PRO A 179 -13.06 15.05 45.94
N MET A 180 -12.67 16.14 46.60
CA MET A 180 -12.10 16.12 47.96
C MET A 180 -13.08 15.55 49.00
N LYS A 181 -14.39 15.86 48.88
CA LYS A 181 -15.43 15.37 49.78
C LYS A 181 -15.47 13.85 49.82
N TYR A 182 -15.32 13.20 48.67
CA TYR A 182 -15.41 11.75 48.57
C TYR A 182 -14.10 11.04 48.94
N LYS A 183 -12.96 11.67 48.62
CA LYS A 183 -11.63 11.19 49.01
C LYS A 183 -11.45 11.09 50.53
N GLU A 184 -12.08 11.98 51.30
CA GLU A 184 -12.04 11.93 52.77
C GLU A 184 -12.78 10.72 53.36
N PHE A 185 -13.78 10.17 52.66
CA PHE A 185 -14.56 9.01 53.10
C PHE A 185 -14.12 7.69 52.44
N ASP A 186 -13.01 7.69 51.72
CA ASP A 186 -12.51 6.53 50.96
C ASP A 186 -13.56 5.97 49.98
N ILE A 187 -14.39 6.87 49.42
CA ILE A 187 -15.41 6.53 48.43
C ILE A 187 -14.79 6.68 47.04
N SER A 188 -14.72 5.58 46.30
CA SER A 188 -14.24 5.56 44.92
C SER A 188 -15.36 5.86 43.93
N LEU A 189 -15.02 6.58 42.86
CA LEU A 189 -15.93 6.88 41.76
C LEU A 189 -16.11 5.65 40.88
N PRO A 190 -17.34 5.37 40.37
CA PRO A 190 -17.53 4.41 39.30
C PRO A 190 -16.59 4.73 38.14
N LYS A 191 -15.83 3.74 37.65
CA LYS A 191 -14.79 4.00 36.64
C LYS A 191 -15.39 4.34 35.28
N GLY A 192 -16.62 3.92 35.01
CA GLY A 192 -17.27 4.27 33.77
C GLY A 192 -18.78 4.07 33.73
N VAL A 193 -19.43 4.94 32.97
CA VAL A 193 -20.86 4.87 32.71
C VAL A 193 -21.11 4.45 31.27
N LEU A 194 -22.00 3.47 31.08
CA LEU A 194 -22.52 3.11 29.77
C LEU A 194 -23.94 3.68 29.59
N LEU A 195 -24.09 4.60 28.64
CA LEU A 195 -25.37 5.13 28.17
C LEU A 195 -25.93 4.20 27.09
N VAL A 196 -27.08 3.60 27.36
CA VAL A 196 -27.72 2.61 26.47
C VAL A 196 -29.08 3.13 26.02
N GLY A 197 -29.32 3.15 24.72
CA GLY A 197 -30.66 3.50 24.22
C GLY A 197 -30.72 3.59 22.70
N PRO A 198 -31.90 3.73 22.10
CA PRO A 198 -32.08 3.87 20.66
C PRO A 198 -31.28 5.06 20.07
N PRO A 199 -31.03 5.09 18.74
CA PRO A 199 -30.45 6.26 18.12
C PRO A 199 -31.38 7.47 18.28
N GLY A 200 -30.82 8.66 18.44
CA GLY A 200 -31.58 9.92 18.51
C GLY A 200 -32.13 10.32 19.88
N VAL A 201 -31.91 9.54 20.95
CA VAL A 201 -32.37 9.86 22.32
C VAL A 201 -31.45 10.82 23.10
N GLY A 202 -30.53 11.50 22.41
CA GLY A 202 -29.69 12.53 23.06
C GLY A 202 -28.56 12.02 23.95
N LYS A 203 -28.08 10.77 23.81
CA LYS A 203 -26.94 10.22 24.60
C LYS A 203 -25.72 11.15 24.63
N THR A 204 -25.31 11.65 23.47
CA THR A 204 -24.18 12.60 23.35
C THR A 204 -24.48 13.95 24.00
N LEU A 205 -25.74 14.42 23.96
CA LEU A 205 -26.17 15.65 24.64
C LEU A 205 -26.17 15.48 26.16
N ILE A 206 -26.61 14.33 26.68
CA ILE A 206 -26.56 14.00 28.11
C ILE A 206 -25.12 14.00 28.61
N ALA A 207 -24.19 13.37 27.89
CA ALA A 207 -22.78 13.38 28.27
C ALA A 207 -22.18 14.80 28.30
N LYS A 208 -22.53 15.64 27.31
CA LYS A 208 -22.17 17.07 27.30
C LYS A 208 -22.80 17.83 28.48
N ALA A 209 -24.05 17.54 28.83
CA ALA A 209 -24.74 18.12 29.97
C ALA A 209 -24.06 17.77 31.30
N VAL A 210 -23.64 16.51 31.48
CA VAL A 210 -22.86 16.09 32.66
C VAL A 210 -21.57 16.90 32.78
N ALA A 211 -20.84 17.07 31.66
CA ALA A 211 -19.58 17.81 31.65
C ALA A 211 -19.76 19.32 31.92
N GLY A 212 -20.77 19.94 31.31
CA GLY A 212 -21.09 21.36 31.54
C GLY A 212 -21.55 21.60 32.97
N GLU A 213 -22.40 20.72 33.48
CA GLU A 213 -22.87 20.80 34.87
C GLU A 213 -21.72 20.65 35.84
N ALA A 214 -20.86 19.64 35.67
CA ALA A 214 -19.66 19.45 36.49
C ALA A 214 -18.58 20.52 36.26
N ASN A 215 -18.67 21.29 35.18
CA ASN A 215 -17.68 22.28 34.75
C ASN A 215 -16.26 21.70 34.64
N VAL A 216 -16.15 20.53 33.99
CA VAL A 216 -14.88 19.82 33.79
C VAL A 216 -14.54 19.69 32.29
N PRO A 217 -13.25 19.57 31.93
CA PRO A 217 -12.83 19.23 30.57
C PRO A 217 -13.55 18.00 30.00
N PHE A 218 -13.98 18.12 28.74
CA PHE A 218 -14.72 17.09 28.00
C PHE A 218 -13.92 16.64 26.77
N PHE A 219 -13.54 15.36 26.73
CA PHE A 219 -12.88 14.75 25.57
C PHE A 219 -13.90 13.92 24.80
N TYR A 220 -14.23 14.34 23.58
CA TYR A 220 -15.14 13.61 22.70
C TYR A 220 -14.36 12.75 21.70
N GLN A 221 -14.67 11.46 21.63
CA GLN A 221 -14.12 10.58 20.61
C GLN A 221 -15.19 9.59 20.12
N SER A 222 -15.34 9.44 18.80
CA SER A 222 -16.11 8.31 18.25
C SER A 222 -15.25 7.06 18.25
N ALA A 223 -15.76 5.93 18.73
CA ALA A 223 -15.00 4.68 18.75
C ALA A 223 -14.59 4.20 17.36
N ALA A 224 -15.39 4.50 16.33
CA ALA A 224 -15.06 4.18 14.94
C ALA A 224 -13.75 4.84 14.47
N SER A 225 -13.35 5.97 15.07
CA SER A 225 -12.09 6.65 14.74
C SER A 225 -10.84 5.90 15.21
N PHE A 226 -10.99 4.96 16.13
CA PHE A 226 -9.88 4.11 16.57
C PHE A 226 -9.63 2.94 15.62
N VAL A 227 -10.61 2.57 14.78
CA VAL A 227 -10.49 1.45 13.83
C VAL A 227 -9.74 1.95 12.59
N GLN A 228 -8.51 1.49 12.41
CA GLN A 228 -7.64 1.89 11.30
C GLN A 228 -7.12 0.70 10.49
N ILE A 229 -6.66 0.97 9.27
CA ILE A 229 -5.99 -0.04 8.42
C ILE A 229 -4.59 -0.40 8.95
N TYR A 230 -4.03 0.46 9.80
CA TYR A 230 -2.69 0.33 10.37
C TYR A 230 -2.73 -0.28 11.76
N VAL A 231 -2.10 -1.45 11.87
CA VAL A 231 -2.01 -2.21 13.12
C VAL A 231 -1.35 -1.36 14.21
N GLY A 232 -2.02 -1.27 15.37
CA GLY A 232 -1.49 -0.60 16.57
C GLY A 232 -1.78 0.90 16.68
N MET A 233 -2.24 1.55 15.61
CA MET A 233 -2.58 2.98 15.64
C MET A 233 -3.79 3.27 16.55
N GLY A 234 -4.83 2.42 16.50
CA GLY A 234 -6.00 2.54 17.38
C GLY A 234 -5.64 2.50 18.87
N ALA A 235 -4.85 1.49 19.27
CA ALA A 235 -4.34 1.36 20.64
C ALA A 235 -3.51 2.58 21.09
N LYS A 236 -2.60 3.08 20.23
CA LYS A 236 -1.81 4.29 20.54
C LYS A 236 -2.71 5.49 20.83
N ARG A 237 -3.73 5.73 20.00
CA ARG A 237 -4.69 6.84 20.18
C ARG A 237 -5.51 6.71 21.46
N VAL A 238 -5.91 5.50 21.83
CA VAL A 238 -6.59 5.24 23.12
C VAL A 238 -5.66 5.63 24.27
N SER A 239 -4.40 5.21 24.24
CA SER A 239 -3.45 5.56 25.30
C SER A 239 -3.19 7.07 25.37
N GLU A 240 -3.06 7.74 24.23
CA GLU A 240 -2.91 9.21 24.16
C GLU A 240 -4.14 9.93 24.71
N LEU A 241 -5.36 9.47 24.39
CA LEU A 241 -6.61 10.03 24.91
C LEU A 241 -6.64 10.00 26.44
N PHE A 242 -6.33 8.85 27.02
CA PHE A 242 -6.33 8.68 28.46
C PHE A 242 -5.21 9.47 29.14
N THR A 243 -4.02 9.54 28.52
CA THR A 243 -2.92 10.37 29.02
C THR A 243 -3.32 11.84 29.09
N ARG A 244 -3.92 12.39 28.02
CA ARG A 244 -4.39 13.78 27.98
C ARG A 244 -5.50 14.06 29.00
N ALA A 245 -6.43 13.13 29.17
CA ALA A 245 -7.50 13.28 30.14
C ALA A 245 -6.98 13.30 31.59
N LYS A 246 -5.95 12.49 31.89
CA LYS A 246 -5.28 12.46 33.20
C LYS A 246 -4.55 13.78 33.48
N GLU A 247 -3.91 14.38 32.48
CA GLU A 247 -3.22 15.68 32.61
C GLU A 247 -4.16 16.83 33.01
N THR A 248 -5.44 16.73 32.67
CA THR A 248 -6.46 17.76 32.94
C THR A 248 -7.52 17.29 33.95
N ALA A 249 -7.22 16.29 34.78
CA ALA A 249 -8.17 15.78 35.76
C ALA A 249 -8.54 16.86 36.81
N PRO A 250 -9.80 16.91 37.30
CA PRO A 250 -10.91 16.01 36.96
C PRO A 250 -11.45 16.25 35.55
N SER A 251 -11.72 15.18 34.80
CA SER A 251 -12.16 15.28 33.39
C SER A 251 -13.09 14.13 32.98
N ILE A 252 -13.80 14.32 31.86
CA ILE A 252 -14.68 13.32 31.27
C ILE A 252 -14.16 12.92 29.89
N ILE A 253 -14.01 11.61 29.66
CA ILE A 253 -13.84 11.04 28.33
C ILE A 253 -15.21 10.51 27.88
N PHE A 254 -15.70 10.98 26.74
CA PHE A 254 -16.90 10.45 26.10
C PHE A 254 -16.53 9.64 24.84
N ILE A 255 -16.90 8.37 24.84
CA ILE A 255 -16.72 7.46 23.71
C ILE A 255 -18.09 7.13 23.08
N ASP A 256 -18.35 7.69 21.91
CA ASP A 256 -19.58 7.41 21.16
C ASP A 256 -19.46 6.13 20.33
N GLU A 257 -20.57 5.44 20.10
CA GLU A 257 -20.66 4.20 19.30
C GLU A 257 -19.62 3.14 19.72
N ILE A 258 -19.49 2.88 21.03
CA ILE A 258 -18.49 1.96 21.57
C ILE A 258 -18.57 0.55 20.96
N ASP A 259 -19.71 0.16 20.39
CA ASP A 259 -19.89 -1.09 19.63
C ASP A 259 -19.07 -1.18 18.34
N ALA A 260 -18.45 -0.09 17.87
CA ALA A 260 -17.50 -0.13 16.76
C ALA A 260 -16.19 -0.86 17.12
N VAL A 261 -15.71 -0.72 18.37
CA VAL A 261 -14.49 -1.38 18.87
C VAL A 261 -14.77 -2.48 19.88
N GLY A 262 -15.93 -2.45 20.52
CA GLY A 262 -16.31 -3.35 21.61
C GLY A 262 -17.09 -4.58 21.20
N LYS A 263 -17.15 -4.96 19.91
CA LYS A 263 -17.93 -6.13 19.46
C LYS A 263 -17.30 -7.44 19.89
N SER A 264 -18.14 -8.39 20.31
CA SER A 264 -17.73 -9.77 20.55
C SER A 264 -17.24 -10.45 19.26
N ARG A 265 -16.21 -11.30 19.41
CA ARG A 265 -15.30 -11.76 18.35
C ARG A 265 -16.00 -12.41 17.15
N GLY A 266 -15.47 -12.17 15.94
CA GLY A 266 -15.88 -12.92 14.74
C GLY A 266 -15.31 -12.40 13.41
N GLY A 267 -14.13 -12.90 13.00
CA GLY A 267 -13.60 -12.69 11.64
C GLY A 267 -12.08 -12.48 11.55
N GLN A 268 -11.52 -12.53 10.34
CA GLN A 268 -10.07 -12.47 10.06
C GLN A 268 -9.48 -11.03 10.11
N ASN A 269 -10.33 -10.00 10.14
CA ASN A 269 -9.93 -8.58 10.27
C ASN A 269 -10.06 -8.05 11.71
N ASN A 270 -10.07 -8.94 12.71
CA ASN A 270 -10.45 -8.60 14.07
C ASN A 270 -9.26 -8.28 14.99
N GLU A 271 -8.03 -8.58 14.59
CA GLU A 271 -6.83 -8.41 15.43
C GLU A 271 -6.59 -6.95 15.86
N GLU A 272 -6.80 -6.00 14.95
CA GLU A 272 -6.60 -4.56 15.24
C GLU A 272 -7.67 -4.00 16.20
N ARG A 273 -8.92 -4.41 16.02
CA ARG A 273 -10.03 -4.04 16.92
C ARG A 273 -9.84 -4.66 18.30
N GLU A 274 -9.43 -5.93 18.34
CA GLU A 274 -9.13 -6.62 19.60
C GLU A 274 -7.97 -5.96 20.34
N ALA A 275 -6.89 -5.56 19.63
CA ALA A 275 -5.79 -4.83 20.24
C ALA A 275 -6.23 -3.48 20.82
N THR A 276 -7.04 -2.72 20.06
CA THR A 276 -7.60 -1.44 20.50
C THR A 276 -8.54 -1.60 21.70
N LEU A 277 -9.41 -2.60 21.68
CA LEU A 277 -10.30 -2.96 22.79
C LEU A 277 -9.49 -3.32 24.04
N ASN A 278 -8.48 -4.19 23.91
CA ASN A 278 -7.64 -4.58 25.03
C ASN A 278 -6.87 -3.39 25.63
N GLN A 279 -6.44 -2.44 24.79
CA GLN A 279 -5.83 -1.21 25.29
C GLN A 279 -6.84 -0.37 26.09
N LEU A 280 -8.06 -0.21 25.59
CA LEU A 280 -9.12 0.49 26.34
C LEU A 280 -9.39 -0.16 27.69
N LEU A 281 -9.50 -1.50 27.73
CA LEU A 281 -9.68 -2.25 28.97
C LEU A 281 -8.51 -2.04 29.93
N THR A 282 -7.28 -2.03 29.41
CA THR A 282 -6.06 -1.82 30.19
C THR A 282 -6.00 -0.42 30.79
N GLU A 283 -6.38 0.61 30.03
CA GLU A 283 -6.46 1.99 30.54
C GLU A 283 -7.55 2.14 31.61
N MET A 284 -8.71 1.47 31.45
CA MET A 284 -9.79 1.48 32.44
C MET A 284 -9.41 0.72 33.73
N ASP A 285 -8.78 -0.45 33.61
CA ASP A 285 -8.33 -1.23 34.75
C ASP A 285 -7.17 -0.53 35.49
N GLY A 286 -6.25 0.07 34.72
CA GLY A 286 -5.06 0.76 35.19
C GLY A 286 -5.30 2.08 35.91
N PHE A 287 -6.55 2.55 36.01
CA PHE A 287 -6.90 3.66 36.89
C PHE A 287 -6.69 3.26 38.35
N GLU A 288 -5.77 3.94 39.03
CA GLU A 288 -5.86 4.09 40.48
C GLU A 288 -7.22 4.72 40.82
N GLU A 289 -7.84 4.31 41.92
CA GLU A 289 -9.20 4.74 42.34
C GLU A 289 -9.36 6.27 42.46
N SER A 290 -8.26 7.02 42.37
CA SER A 290 -8.21 8.48 42.51
C SER A 290 -7.78 9.26 41.25
N SER A 291 -7.73 8.63 40.06
CA SER A 291 -7.25 9.29 38.83
C SER A 291 -8.06 10.51 38.37
N GLY A 292 -9.30 10.67 38.88
CA GLY A 292 -10.17 11.81 38.58
C GLY A 292 -10.72 11.84 37.14
N VAL A 293 -10.52 10.76 36.37
CA VAL A 293 -11.03 10.64 35.00
C VAL A 293 -12.27 9.74 34.99
N MET A 294 -13.37 10.27 34.47
CA MET A 294 -14.63 9.54 34.29
C MET A 294 -14.81 9.16 32.81
N VAL A 295 -15.02 7.87 32.53
CA VAL A 295 -15.28 7.40 31.16
C VAL A 295 -16.77 7.19 30.95
N ILE A 296 -17.39 7.95 30.04
CA ILE A 296 -18.78 7.76 29.63
C ILE A 296 -18.77 7.18 28.21
N ALA A 297 -19.41 6.04 27.99
CA ALA A 297 -19.57 5.46 26.66
C ALA A 297 -21.04 5.43 26.25
N ALA A 298 -21.32 5.51 24.94
CA ALA A 298 -22.66 5.36 24.41
C ALA A 298 -22.74 4.20 23.42
N THR A 299 -23.82 3.43 23.51
CA THR A 299 -24.15 2.38 22.53
C THR A 299 -25.63 2.38 22.20
N ASN A 300 -25.95 1.95 20.97
CA ASN A 300 -27.31 1.62 20.57
C ASN A 300 -27.64 0.13 20.77
N LYS A 301 -26.60 -0.70 20.96
CA LYS A 301 -26.67 -2.17 20.97
C LYS A 301 -25.78 -2.71 22.08
N ILE A 302 -26.35 -2.95 23.25
CA ILE A 302 -25.59 -3.50 24.38
C ILE A 302 -25.29 -4.98 24.18
N GLU A 303 -26.17 -5.70 23.50
CA GLU A 303 -26.12 -7.14 23.27
C GLU A 303 -24.95 -7.60 22.40
N VAL A 304 -24.36 -6.70 21.62
CA VAL A 304 -23.19 -7.01 20.76
C VAL A 304 -21.87 -6.69 21.45
N LEU A 305 -21.89 -6.05 22.62
CA LEU A 305 -20.68 -5.65 23.33
C LEU A 305 -20.00 -6.85 23.99
N ASP A 306 -18.68 -6.81 24.05
CA ASP A 306 -17.86 -7.76 24.79
C ASP A 306 -18.15 -7.65 26.29
N ASP A 307 -18.47 -8.78 26.92
CA ASP A 307 -18.74 -8.88 28.36
C ASP A 307 -17.60 -8.31 29.21
N ALA A 308 -16.36 -8.32 28.70
CA ALA A 308 -15.22 -7.70 29.35
C ALA A 308 -15.46 -6.21 29.65
N LEU A 309 -16.07 -5.44 28.74
CA LEU A 309 -16.38 -4.02 28.97
C LEU A 309 -17.38 -3.82 30.10
N LEU A 310 -18.25 -4.80 30.32
CA LEU A 310 -19.40 -4.76 31.22
C LEU A 310 -19.10 -5.25 32.65
N ARG A 311 -17.85 -5.64 32.93
CA ARG A 311 -17.40 -6.12 34.25
C ARG A 311 -17.22 -4.95 35.23
N ALA A 312 -17.33 -5.27 36.51
CA ALA A 312 -17.06 -4.33 37.61
C ALA A 312 -15.64 -3.72 37.47
N GLY A 313 -15.53 -2.42 37.73
CA GLY A 313 -14.28 -1.66 37.53
C GLY A 313 -14.09 -1.12 36.10
N ARG A 314 -15.04 -1.34 35.19
CA ARG A 314 -15.04 -0.79 33.83
C ARG A 314 -16.33 0.01 33.61
N PHE A 315 -17.28 -0.47 32.80
CA PHE A 315 -18.63 0.12 32.74
C PHE A 315 -19.54 -0.54 33.77
N ASP A 316 -19.29 -0.19 35.03
CA ASP A 316 -20.03 -0.66 36.20
C ASP A 316 -21.42 -0.03 36.28
N ARG A 317 -21.58 1.24 35.91
CA ARG A 317 -22.88 1.91 35.87
C ARG A 317 -23.49 1.89 34.47
N ARG A 318 -24.76 1.50 34.38
CA ARG A 318 -25.51 1.45 33.12
C ARG A 318 -26.75 2.30 33.23
N VAL A 319 -26.88 3.28 32.36
CA VAL A 319 -28.02 4.21 32.34
C VAL A 319 -28.78 3.97 31.05
N HIS A 320 -30.01 3.48 31.19
CA HIS A 320 -30.91 3.27 30.07
C HIS A 320 -31.66 4.56 29.75
N ILE A 321 -31.56 5.00 28.51
CA ILE A 321 -32.21 6.23 28.02
C ILE A 321 -33.31 5.81 27.06
N GLY A 322 -34.55 5.99 27.51
CA GLY A 322 -35.75 5.74 26.74
C GLY A 322 -36.03 6.84 25.72
N LEU A 323 -37.16 6.68 25.02
CA LEU A 323 -37.75 7.80 24.30
C LEU A 323 -38.25 8.83 25.34
N PRO A 324 -38.20 10.12 25.02
CA PRO A 324 -38.72 11.14 25.92
C PRO A 324 -40.22 10.90 26.16
N ASP A 325 -40.61 10.87 27.42
CA ASP A 325 -42.01 10.84 27.82
C ASP A 325 -42.64 12.24 27.67
N PHE A 326 -43.97 12.30 27.50
CA PHE A 326 -44.70 13.56 27.26
C PHE A 326 -44.86 14.46 28.50
N ASN A 327 -44.09 14.23 29.57
CA ASN A 327 -44.23 14.91 30.86
C ASN A 327 -43.23 16.05 31.04
#